data_AF-A0A1F3SF72-F1
#
_entry.id   AF-A0A1F3SF72-F1
#
_cell.length_a   1.000
_cell.length_b   1.000
_cell.length_c   1.000
_cell.angle_alpha   90.00
_cell.angle_beta   90.00
_cell.angle_gamma   90.00
#
_symmetry.space_group_name_H-M   'P 1'
#
loop_
_entity.id
_entity.type
_entity.pdbx_description
1 polymer ?
#
loop_
_entity_poly.entity_id
_entity_poly.type
_entity_poly.pdbx_seq_one_letter_code
_entity_poly.pdbx_strand_id
1 'polypeptide(L)'
;MSQYQTNDKQKVQIYGIASLMKQNGLSDKFIANAVEIGLYYEGAYDLFELWAQETEQKERDQIIADLQEEIDEYKEQPKEPVKKPYIKYSDLELIAKNVQSFKAHLKTLVDQWGGITNLSRVTGIPQPSLSRFFNSPSMPRRTTLYKIAEALNLSEKEIISEWAA
;
A
#
# COMPACT_ATOMS: atom_id res chain seq x y z
N MET A 1 4.34 21.08 -15.24
CA MET A 1 5.01 19.77 -15.24
C MET A 1 4.20 18.89 -16.18
N SER A 2 4.83 18.33 -17.23
CA SER A 2 4.16 17.34 -18.08
C SER A 2 3.81 16.16 -17.19
N GLN A 3 2.53 15.97 -16.89
CA GLN A 3 2.09 14.74 -16.24
C GLN A 3 2.50 13.59 -17.16
N TYR A 4 3.19 12.59 -16.61
CA TYR A 4 3.48 11.38 -17.35
C TYR A 4 2.16 10.84 -17.92
N GLN A 5 2.16 10.49 -19.20
CA GLN A 5 1.04 9.82 -19.82
C GLN A 5 1.60 8.75 -20.73
N THR A 6 1.13 7.52 -20.53
CA THR A 6 1.52 6.40 -21.38
C THR A 6 1.18 6.69 -22.85
N ASN A 7 2.12 6.39 -23.74
CA ASN A 7 1.87 6.44 -25.18
C ASN A 7 1.02 5.24 -25.62
N ASP A 8 0.49 5.27 -26.84
CA ASP A 8 -0.46 4.26 -27.31
C ASP A 8 0.13 2.83 -27.32
N LYS A 9 1.44 2.68 -27.54
CA LYS A 9 2.12 1.38 -27.45
C LYS A 9 2.13 0.87 -26.00
N GLN A 10 2.47 1.73 -25.05
CA GLN A 10 2.47 1.41 -23.61
C GLN A 10 1.06 1.07 -23.12
N LYS A 11 0.02 1.77 -23.60
CA LYS A 11 -1.38 1.43 -23.28
C LYS A 11 -1.73 0.01 -23.70
N VAL A 12 -1.44 -0.36 -24.95
CA VAL A 12 -1.70 -1.72 -25.46
C VAL A 12 -0.95 -2.75 -24.62
N GLN A 13 0.30 -2.44 -24.22
CA GLN A 13 1.10 -3.31 -23.37
C GLN A 13 0.47 -3.48 -21.97
N ILE A 14 0.04 -2.40 -21.31
CA ILE A 14 -0.68 -2.47 -20.03
C ILE A 14 -1.90 -3.39 -20.15
N TYR A 15 -2.74 -3.22 -21.19
CA TYR A 15 -3.93 -4.05 -21.37
C TYR A 15 -3.59 -5.52 -21.62
N GLY A 16 -2.48 -5.80 -22.32
CA GLY A 16 -1.96 -7.15 -22.50
C GLY A 16 -1.55 -7.79 -21.17
N ILE A 17 -0.81 -7.05 -20.34
CA ILE A 17 -0.38 -7.51 -19.02
C ILE A 17 -1.59 -7.67 -18.08
N ALA A 18 -2.56 -6.76 -18.12
CA ALA A 18 -3.81 -6.85 -17.37
C ALA A 18 -4.59 -8.14 -17.71
N SER A 19 -4.59 -8.53 -18.97
CA SER A 19 -5.18 -9.80 -19.42
C SER A 19 -4.43 -11.00 -18.83
N LEU A 20 -3.09 -10.94 -18.78
CA LEU A 20 -2.27 -11.96 -18.14
C LEU A 20 -2.52 -12.03 -16.62
N MET A 21 -2.63 -10.88 -15.95
CA MET A 21 -3.00 -10.79 -14.53
C MET A 21 -4.34 -11.47 -14.24
N LYS A 22 -5.35 -11.23 -15.09
CA LYS A 22 -6.66 -11.87 -14.98
C LYS A 22 -6.56 -13.40 -15.12
N GLN A 23 -5.77 -13.89 -16.07
CA GLN A 23 -5.53 -15.33 -16.25
C GLN A 23 -4.83 -15.97 -15.04
N ASN A 24 -4.02 -15.20 -14.31
CA ASN A 24 -3.38 -15.62 -13.06
C ASN A 24 -4.28 -15.46 -11.82
N GLY A 25 -5.58 -15.18 -12.01
CA GLY A 25 -6.58 -15.19 -10.93
C GLY A 25 -6.69 -13.89 -10.13
N LEU A 26 -6.05 -12.80 -10.57
CA LEU A 26 -6.21 -11.50 -9.94
C LEU A 26 -7.63 -10.94 -10.14
N SER A 27 -8.13 -10.19 -9.16
CA SER A 27 -9.50 -9.66 -9.18
C SER A 27 -9.67 -8.54 -10.21
N ASP A 28 -10.84 -8.46 -10.83
CA ASP A 28 -11.13 -7.41 -11.83
C ASP A 28 -10.99 -6.01 -11.25
N LYS A 29 -11.40 -5.83 -9.98
CA LYS A 29 -11.30 -4.56 -9.27
C LYS A 29 -9.84 -4.13 -9.06
N PHE A 30 -8.96 -5.05 -8.69
CA PHE A 30 -7.53 -4.77 -8.56
C PHE A 30 -6.95 -4.35 -9.92
N ILE A 31 -7.19 -5.16 -10.94
CA ILE A 31 -6.66 -4.93 -12.30
C ILE A 31 -7.13 -3.59 -12.84
N ALA A 32 -8.42 -3.26 -12.72
CA ALA A 32 -8.96 -1.99 -13.21
C ALA A 32 -8.30 -0.78 -12.54
N ASN A 33 -8.13 -0.81 -11.20
CA ASN A 33 -7.44 0.26 -10.48
C ASN A 33 -5.96 0.35 -10.86
N ALA A 34 -5.28 -0.80 -11.03
CA ALA A 34 -3.87 -0.86 -11.41
C ALA A 34 -3.66 -0.25 -12.81
N VAL A 35 -4.54 -0.59 -13.76
CA VAL A 35 -4.52 -0.02 -15.11
C VAL A 35 -4.74 1.48 -15.07
N GLU A 36 -5.72 1.96 -14.29
CA GLU A 36 -5.99 3.39 -14.15
C GLU A 36 -4.72 4.16 -13.73
N ILE A 37 -4.03 3.71 -12.68
CA ILE A 37 -2.80 4.40 -12.24
C ILE A 37 -1.64 4.21 -13.22
N GLY A 38 -1.48 3.02 -13.83
CA GLY A 38 -0.40 2.74 -14.77
C GLY A 38 -0.45 3.59 -16.04
N LEU A 39 -1.64 4.12 -16.39
CA LEU A 39 -1.79 5.01 -17.53
C LEU A 39 -1.20 6.42 -17.30
N TYR A 40 -1.11 6.86 -16.05
CA TYR A 40 -0.78 8.24 -15.65
C TYR A 40 0.40 8.35 -14.66
N TYR A 41 0.93 7.23 -14.19
CA TYR A 41 2.07 7.19 -13.29
C TYR A 41 3.12 6.17 -13.79
N GLU A 42 4.32 6.68 -14.06
CA GLU A 42 5.43 5.88 -14.60
C GLU A 42 5.83 4.74 -13.68
N GLY A 43 5.93 5.00 -12.37
CA GLY A 43 6.27 3.96 -11.40
C GLY A 43 5.26 2.80 -11.40
N ALA A 44 3.97 3.07 -11.57
CA ALA A 44 2.97 2.01 -11.72
C ALA A 44 3.13 1.26 -13.05
N TYR A 45 3.43 1.94 -14.16
CA TYR A 45 3.72 1.28 -15.43
C TYR A 45 4.93 0.34 -15.31
N ASP A 46 6.01 0.78 -14.68
CA ASP A 46 7.22 -0.02 -14.48
C ASP A 46 6.92 -1.29 -13.67
N LEU A 47 6.03 -1.20 -12.67
CA LEU A 47 5.58 -2.37 -11.90
C LEU A 47 4.79 -3.37 -12.75
N PHE A 48 4.01 -2.91 -13.75
CA PHE A 48 3.37 -3.82 -14.70
C PHE A 48 4.42 -4.58 -15.52
N GLU A 49 5.43 -3.88 -16.05
CA GLU A 49 6.50 -4.51 -16.82
C GLU A 49 7.29 -5.51 -15.97
N LEU A 50 7.64 -5.12 -14.74
CA LEU A 50 8.35 -5.96 -13.81
C LEU A 50 7.55 -7.23 -13.48
N TRP A 51 6.26 -7.09 -13.18
CA TRP A 51 5.39 -8.24 -12.90
C TRP A 51 5.30 -9.23 -14.09
N ALA A 52 5.24 -8.70 -15.32
CA ALA A 52 5.13 -9.52 -16.52
C ALA A 52 6.41 -10.30 -16.84
N GLN A 53 7.58 -9.75 -16.48
CA GLN A 53 8.89 -10.36 -16.72
C GLN A 53 9.34 -11.28 -15.57
N GLU A 54 8.83 -11.06 -14.36
CA GLU A 54 9.16 -11.88 -13.20
C GLU A 54 8.65 -13.31 -13.38
N THR A 55 9.44 -14.28 -12.95
CA THR A 55 9.14 -15.72 -13.04
C THR A 55 8.89 -16.34 -11.67
N GLU A 56 9.44 -15.77 -10.60
CA GLU A 56 9.25 -16.24 -9.24
C GLU A 56 7.91 -15.73 -8.68
N GLN A 57 7.06 -16.66 -8.23
CA GLN A 57 5.74 -16.32 -7.70
C GLN A 57 5.83 -15.38 -6.49
N LYS A 58 6.82 -15.57 -5.62
CA LYS A 58 7.00 -14.75 -4.43
C LYS A 58 7.31 -13.28 -4.77
N GLU A 59 8.15 -13.05 -5.78
CA GLU A 59 8.47 -11.70 -6.25
C GLU A 59 7.28 -11.10 -7.00
N ARG A 60 6.52 -11.89 -7.77
CA ARG A 60 5.24 -11.42 -8.35
C ARG A 60 4.25 -10.97 -7.29
N ASP A 61 4.10 -11.74 -6.22
CA ASP A 61 3.23 -11.38 -5.09
C ASP A 61 3.72 -10.09 -4.42
N GLN A 62 5.04 -9.87 -4.38
CA GLN A 62 5.63 -8.66 -3.86
C GLN A 62 5.32 -7.43 -4.73
N ILE A 63 5.39 -7.59 -6.05
CA ILE A 63 5.05 -6.53 -7.02
C ILE A 63 3.55 -6.22 -6.99
N ILE A 64 2.69 -7.24 -6.84
CA ILE A 64 1.25 -7.04 -6.64
C ILE A 64 0.98 -6.22 -5.37
N ALA A 65 1.72 -6.50 -4.29
CA ALA A 65 1.64 -5.74 -3.05
C ALA A 65 2.08 -4.28 -3.24
N ASP A 66 3.12 -4.03 -4.04
CA ASP A 66 3.59 -2.68 -4.37
C ASP A 66 2.53 -1.92 -5.21
N LEU A 67 1.98 -2.56 -6.25
CA LEU A 67 0.88 -1.99 -7.04
C LEU A 67 -0.35 -1.68 -6.18
N GLN A 68 -0.68 -2.52 -5.22
CA GLN A 68 -1.79 -2.28 -4.29
C GLN A 68 -1.52 -1.07 -3.39
N GLU A 69 -0.27 -0.87 -2.95
CA GLU A 69 0.14 0.29 -2.15
C GLU A 69 0.05 1.60 -2.97
N GLU A 70 0.42 1.56 -4.25
CA GLU A 70 0.27 2.70 -5.18
C GLU A 70 -1.20 3.03 -5.45
N ILE A 71 -2.05 2.03 -5.66
CA ILE A 71 -3.50 2.22 -5.83
C ILE A 71 -4.10 2.90 -4.60
N ASP A 72 -3.74 2.41 -3.42
CA ASP A 72 -4.25 2.96 -2.16
C ASP A 72 -3.73 4.38 -1.94
N GLU A 73 -2.47 4.66 -2.31
CA GLU A 73 -1.90 6.01 -2.20
C GLU A 73 -2.64 6.99 -3.10
N TYR A 74 -2.83 6.61 -4.37
CA TYR A 74 -3.52 7.43 -5.35
C TYR A 74 -4.94 7.82 -4.89
N LYS A 75 -5.64 6.91 -4.21
CA LYS A 75 -6.99 7.16 -3.69
C LYS A 75 -7.01 8.06 -2.45
N GLU A 76 -5.96 8.02 -1.65
CA GLU A 76 -5.84 8.80 -0.41
C GLU A 76 -5.26 10.20 -0.63
N GLN A 77 -4.57 10.42 -1.74
CA GLN A 77 -4.00 11.72 -2.05
C GLN A 77 -5.09 12.80 -2.14
N PRO A 78 -4.89 13.95 -1.49
CA PRO A 78 -5.84 15.05 -1.60
C PRO A 78 -5.81 15.58 -3.05
N LYS A 79 -7.00 15.86 -3.60
CA LYS A 79 -7.16 16.37 -4.97
C LYS A 79 -6.50 17.74 -5.20
N GLU A 80 -6.25 18.47 -4.11
CA GLU A 80 -5.61 19.77 -4.12
C GLU A 80 -4.43 19.78 -3.13
N PRO A 81 -3.39 20.60 -3.37
CA PRO A 81 -2.27 20.72 -2.46
C PRO A 81 -2.71 21.13 -1.04
N VAL A 82 -2.40 20.31 -0.04
CA VAL A 82 -2.69 20.60 1.36
C VAL A 82 -1.42 21.05 2.07
N LYS A 83 -1.47 22.20 2.74
CA LYS A 83 -0.36 22.67 3.58
C LYS A 83 -0.32 21.86 4.88
N LYS A 84 0.66 20.97 5.01
CA LYS A 84 0.91 20.21 6.24
C LYS A 84 1.72 21.04 7.26
N PRO A 85 1.59 20.77 8.57
CA PRO A 85 2.44 21.39 9.60
C PRO A 85 3.93 21.12 9.33
N TYR A 86 4.78 22.10 9.66
CA TYR A 86 6.23 21.93 9.55
C TYR A 86 6.75 21.04 10.68
N ILE A 87 7.51 20.00 10.32
CA ILE A 87 8.20 19.12 11.25
C ILE A 87 9.66 19.56 11.32
N LYS A 88 10.17 19.81 12.53
CA LYS A 88 11.58 20.17 12.72
C LYS A 88 12.46 18.94 12.53
N TYR A 89 13.63 19.14 11.94
CA TYR A 89 14.61 18.07 11.74
C TYR A 89 15.03 17.39 13.06
N SER A 90 15.13 18.16 14.15
CA SER A 90 15.44 17.65 15.50
C SER A 90 14.44 16.63 16.03
N ASP A 91 13.21 16.66 15.54
CA ASP A 91 12.10 15.87 16.08
C ASP A 91 11.96 14.53 15.34
N LEU A 92 12.70 14.32 14.23
CA LEU A 92 12.56 13.15 13.36
C LEU A 92 12.86 11.83 14.08
N GLU A 93 13.92 11.77 14.90
CA GLU A 93 14.27 10.57 15.66
C GLU A 93 13.19 10.20 16.68
N LEU A 94 12.65 11.21 17.38
CA LEU A 94 11.58 11.03 18.35
C LEU A 94 10.31 10.54 17.66
N ILE A 95 9.94 11.14 16.52
CA ILE A 95 8.79 10.74 15.72
C ILE A 95 8.94 9.29 15.25
N ALA A 96 10.09 8.93 14.68
CA ALA A 96 10.37 7.57 14.23
C ALA A 96 10.21 6.55 15.37
N LYS A 97 10.76 6.87 16.55
CA LYS A 97 10.63 6.02 17.75
C LYS A 97 9.18 5.88 18.20
N ASN A 98 8.42 6.96 18.19
CA ASN A 98 7.00 6.94 18.56
C ASN A 98 6.18 6.08 17.60
N VAL A 99 6.41 6.23 16.29
CA VAL A 99 5.76 5.43 15.25
C VAL A 99 6.08 3.95 15.39
N GLN A 100 7.35 3.61 15.59
CA GLN A 100 7.77 2.22 15.79
C GLN A 100 7.17 1.62 17.06
N SER A 101 7.14 2.37 18.17
CA SER A 101 6.57 1.90 19.44
C SER A 101 5.07 1.64 19.30
N PHE A 102 4.35 2.53 18.62
CA PHE A 102 2.94 2.35 18.30
C PHE A 102 2.71 1.09 17.44
N LYS A 103 3.47 0.91 16.35
CA LYS A 103 3.37 -0.26 15.48
C LYS A 103 3.71 -1.55 16.21
N ALA A 104 4.70 -1.54 17.09
CA ALA A 104 5.08 -2.71 17.91
C ALA A 104 3.96 -3.11 18.88
N HIS A 105 3.29 -2.13 19.49
CA HIS A 105 2.10 -2.39 20.31
C HIS A 105 0.98 -3.01 19.48
N LEU A 106 0.64 -2.40 18.33
CA LEU A 106 -0.39 -2.92 17.43
C LEU A 106 -0.03 -4.34 16.93
N LYS A 107 1.24 -4.59 16.64
CA LYS A 107 1.74 -5.91 16.23
C LYS A 107 1.50 -6.97 17.29
N THR A 108 1.67 -6.62 18.56
CA THR A 108 1.41 -7.53 19.68
C THR A 108 -0.07 -7.95 19.72
N LEU A 109 -0.99 -7.01 19.52
CA LEU A 109 -2.43 -7.30 19.43
C LEU A 109 -2.75 -8.22 18.24
N VAL A 110 -2.14 -7.93 17.08
CA VAL A 110 -2.29 -8.77 15.89
C VAL A 110 -1.78 -10.19 16.13
N ASP A 111 -0.64 -10.35 16.80
CA ASP A 111 -0.07 -11.67 17.10
C ASP A 111 -0.94 -12.49 18.04
N GLN A 112 -1.54 -11.85 19.05
CA GLN A 112 -2.52 -12.47 19.94
C GLN A 112 -3.78 -12.93 19.18
N TRP A 113 -4.11 -12.26 18.08
CA TRP A 113 -5.28 -12.52 17.25
C TRP A 113 -5.01 -13.46 16.04
N GLY A 114 -3.87 -14.17 16.04
CA GLY A 114 -3.52 -15.14 15.00
C GLY A 114 -2.53 -14.63 13.94
N GLY A 115 -1.91 -13.49 14.18
CA GLY A 115 -0.76 -12.98 13.42
C GLY A 115 -1.10 -12.34 12.08
N ILE A 116 -0.03 -11.94 11.36
CA ILE A 116 -0.14 -11.20 10.09
C ILE A 116 -0.92 -11.99 9.04
N THR A 117 -0.76 -13.31 8.96
CA THR A 117 -1.46 -14.13 7.97
C THR A 117 -2.97 -14.09 8.17
N ASN A 118 -3.46 -14.15 9.42
CA ASN A 118 -4.88 -14.00 9.69
C ASN A 118 -5.36 -12.57 9.39
N LEU A 119 -4.59 -11.56 9.77
CA LEU A 119 -4.90 -10.16 9.47
C LEU A 119 -4.99 -9.88 7.97
N SER A 120 -4.06 -10.40 7.18
CA SER A 120 -4.04 -10.29 5.72
C SER A 120 -5.33 -10.84 5.11
N ARG A 121 -5.74 -12.04 5.55
CA ARG A 121 -6.96 -12.69 5.07
C ARG A 121 -8.22 -11.90 5.38
N VAL A 122 -8.33 -11.32 6.57
CA VAL A 122 -9.55 -10.59 7.00
C VAL A 122 -9.61 -9.18 6.41
N THR A 123 -8.48 -8.47 6.39
CA THR A 123 -8.43 -7.09 5.89
C THR A 123 -8.33 -7.01 4.37
N GLY A 124 -7.95 -8.11 3.71
CA GLY A 124 -7.62 -8.14 2.29
C GLY A 124 -6.32 -7.41 1.94
N ILE A 125 -5.55 -6.94 2.93
CA ILE A 125 -4.25 -6.31 2.70
C ILE A 125 -3.22 -7.42 2.44
N PRO A 126 -2.40 -7.32 1.38
CA PRO A 126 -1.36 -8.31 1.12
C PRO A 126 -0.44 -8.53 2.33
N GLN A 127 -0.12 -9.80 2.62
CA GLN A 127 0.79 -10.15 3.71
C GLN A 127 2.18 -9.47 3.60
N PRO A 128 2.79 -9.32 2.40
CA PRO A 128 4.03 -8.56 2.26
C PRO A 128 3.88 -7.09 2.68
N SER A 129 2.79 -6.43 2.27
CA SER A 129 2.49 -5.05 2.68
C SER A 129 2.35 -4.91 4.19
N LEU A 130 1.61 -5.80 4.84
CA LEU A 130 1.49 -5.79 6.30
C LEU A 130 2.83 -6.06 6.99
N SER A 131 3.63 -6.97 6.45
CA SER A 131 4.96 -7.26 6.99
C SER A 131 5.86 -6.04 6.91
N ARG A 132 5.88 -5.32 5.79
CA ARG A 132 6.61 -4.06 5.66
C ARG A 132 6.05 -2.97 6.56
N PHE A 133 4.74 -2.85 6.64
CA PHE A 133 4.06 -1.90 7.50
C PHE A 133 4.54 -1.99 8.95
N PHE A 134 4.59 -3.19 9.54
CA PHE A 134 4.99 -3.36 10.94
C PHE A 134 6.50 -3.22 11.18
N ASN A 135 7.32 -3.47 10.15
CA ASN A 135 8.78 -3.43 10.28
C ASN A 135 9.41 -2.10 9.86
N SER A 136 8.66 -1.18 9.27
CA SER A 136 9.17 0.12 8.82
C SER A 136 8.92 1.25 9.83
N PRO A 137 9.81 2.26 9.91
CA PRO A 137 9.57 3.48 10.68
C PRO A 137 8.61 4.46 9.96
N SER A 138 8.06 4.10 8.79
CA SER A 138 7.20 4.97 7.99
C SER A 138 5.89 5.29 8.70
N MET A 139 5.38 6.51 8.52
CA MET A 139 4.07 6.90 9.06
C MET A 139 2.97 5.94 8.59
N PRO A 140 2.14 5.41 9.50
CA PRO A 140 1.04 4.54 9.11
C PRO A 140 -0.04 5.35 8.38
N ARG A 141 -0.55 4.81 7.28
CA ARG A 141 -1.72 5.38 6.59
C ARG A 141 -2.98 5.16 7.41
N ARG A 142 -3.85 6.17 7.49
CA ARG A 142 -5.10 6.10 8.25
C ARG A 142 -6.00 4.97 7.80
N THR A 143 -6.14 4.75 6.50
CA THR A 143 -6.95 3.66 5.93
C THR A 143 -6.49 2.29 6.41
N THR A 144 -5.19 2.03 6.40
CA THR A 144 -4.59 0.80 6.92
C THR A 144 -4.89 0.64 8.40
N LEU A 145 -4.75 1.70 9.19
CA LEU A 145 -5.09 1.66 10.62
C LEU A 145 -6.56 1.35 10.86
N TYR A 146 -7.47 1.95 10.08
CA TYR A 146 -8.90 1.67 10.20
C TYR A 146 -9.26 0.24 9.82
N LYS A 147 -8.70 -0.29 8.71
CA LYS A 147 -8.90 -1.70 8.34
C LYS A 147 -8.44 -2.65 9.45
N ILE A 148 -7.30 -2.35 10.09
CA ILE A 148 -6.79 -3.16 11.19
C ILE A 148 -7.66 -3.01 12.44
N ALA A 149 -8.09 -1.79 12.79
CA ALA A 149 -8.98 -1.55 13.92
C ALA A 149 -10.31 -2.26 13.76
N GLU A 150 -10.92 -2.20 12.57
CA GLU A 150 -12.17 -2.89 12.27
C GLU A 150 -12.00 -4.42 12.41
N ALA A 151 -10.91 -4.97 11.87
CA ALA A 151 -10.61 -6.41 11.98
C ALA A 151 -10.39 -6.88 13.43
N LEU A 152 -9.77 -6.05 14.27
CA LEU A 152 -9.47 -6.34 15.67
C LEU A 152 -10.54 -5.84 16.64
N ASN A 153 -11.60 -5.18 16.14
CA ASN A 153 -12.62 -4.50 16.93
C ASN A 153 -12.03 -3.49 17.96
N LEU A 154 -11.03 -2.71 17.53
CA LEU A 154 -10.41 -1.66 18.33
C LEU A 154 -11.15 -0.34 18.16
N SER A 155 -11.17 0.47 19.21
CA SER A 155 -11.69 1.84 19.17
C SER A 155 -10.72 2.80 18.48
N GLU A 156 -11.24 3.93 18.01
CA GLU A 156 -10.42 4.97 17.37
C GLU A 156 -9.28 5.47 18.28
N LYS A 157 -9.51 5.53 19.59
CA LYS A 157 -8.50 5.95 20.57
C LYS A 157 -7.29 5.00 20.64
N GLU A 158 -7.47 3.74 20.28
CA GLU A 158 -6.42 2.73 20.29
C GLU A 158 -5.57 2.76 19.01
N ILE A 159 -6.05 3.42 17.95
CA ILE A 159 -5.34 3.54 16.67
C ILE A 159 -5.00 4.98 16.26
N ILE A 160 -5.53 6.00 16.93
CA ILE A 160 -5.10 7.39 16.73
C ILE A 160 -3.70 7.56 17.28
N SER A 161 -2.76 7.69 16.36
CA SER A 161 -1.46 8.30 16.61
C SER A 161 -1.48 9.73 16.10
N GLU A 162 -0.83 10.66 16.82
CA GLU A 162 -0.59 12.04 16.35
C GLU A 162 0.14 12.08 14.99
N TRP A 163 0.68 10.94 14.55
CA TRP A 163 1.58 10.78 13.42
C TRP A 163 0.98 9.93 12.28
N ALA A 164 -0.35 9.73 12.25
CA ALA A 164 -1.02 9.06 11.13
C ALA A 164 -1.14 9.99 9.90
N ALA A 165 -0.71 9.50 8.73
CA ALA A 165 -0.56 10.27 7.49
C ALA A 165 -1.88 10.74 6.87
#